data_AF-A0A3M2J9Z3-F1
#
_entry.id   AF-A0A3M2J9Z3-F1
#
_cell.length_a   1.000
_cell.length_b   1.000
_cell.length_c   1.000
_cell.angle_alpha   90.00
_cell.angle_beta   90.00
_cell.angle_gamma   90.00
#
_symmetry.space_group_name_H-M   'P 1'
#
loop_
_entity.id
_entity.type
_entity.pdbx_description
1 polymer ?
#
loop_
_entity_poly.entity_id
_entity_poly.type
_entity_poly.pdbx_seq_one_letter_code
_entity_poly.pdbx_strand_id
1 'polypeptide(L)'
;MLTIVENAGLATAEGRMAAQERDGWHELATRVLDRLPGDDSVDSPDNAVQAAIAALQDAAPAAPAGAFVESSGLGSPAWDQAQVDLADACDAAGAPLAIMVFTGG
;
A
#
# COMPACT_ATOMS: atom_id res chain seq x y z
N MET A 1 -2.64 -0.96 -7.75
CA MET A 1 -2.95 0.45 -7.43
C MET A 1 -3.77 0.51 -6.16
N LEU A 2 -3.13 0.93 -5.07
CA LEU A 2 -3.73 1.19 -3.77
C LEU A 2 -4.37 2.58 -3.82
N THR A 3 -5.66 2.57 -4.18
CA THR A 3 -6.47 3.74 -4.54
C THR A 3 -6.48 4.86 -3.50
N ILE A 4 -6.29 4.54 -2.22
CA ILE A 4 -6.35 5.52 -1.14
C ILE A 4 -5.15 6.48 -1.14
N VAL A 5 -3.95 6.00 -1.48
CA VAL A 5 -2.72 6.80 -1.55
C VAL A 5 -2.77 7.71 -2.77
N GLU A 6 -3.18 7.16 -3.90
CA GLU A 6 -3.30 7.89 -5.17
C GLU A 6 -4.39 8.99 -5.08
N ASN A 7 -5.54 8.67 -4.48
CA ASN A 7 -6.62 9.64 -4.27
C ASN A 7 -6.21 10.77 -3.30
N ALA A 8 -5.49 10.45 -2.23
CA ALA A 8 -5.00 11.45 -1.29
C ALA A 8 -3.97 12.38 -1.95
N GLY A 9 -3.05 11.81 -2.74
CA GLY A 9 -2.10 12.57 -3.55
C GLY A 9 -2.79 13.52 -4.53
N LEU A 10 -3.75 13.02 -5.31
CA LEU A 10 -4.50 13.82 -6.28
C LEU A 10 -5.34 14.90 -5.60
N ALA A 11 -6.07 14.57 -4.53
CA ALA A 11 -6.87 15.54 -3.79
C ALA A 11 -6.02 16.66 -3.18
N THR A 12 -4.80 16.34 -2.73
CA THR A 12 -3.86 17.35 -2.24
C THR A 12 -3.36 18.24 -3.36
N ALA A 13 -3.00 17.67 -4.51
CA ALA A 13 -2.55 18.42 -5.68
C ALA A 13 -3.62 19.38 -6.23
N GLU A 14 -4.89 18.98 -6.14
CA GLU A 14 -6.05 19.81 -6.52
C GLU A 14 -6.51 20.78 -5.42
N GLY A 15 -5.84 20.81 -4.27
CA GLY A 15 -6.18 21.69 -3.14
C GLY A 15 -7.47 21.31 -2.42
N ARG A 16 -8.01 20.11 -2.64
CA ARG A 16 -9.21 19.56 -1.99
C ARG A 16 -8.91 18.90 -0.64
N MET A 17 -7.65 18.56 -0.39
CA MET A 17 -7.17 17.89 0.81
C MET A 17 -5.96 18.64 1.38
N ALA A 18 -5.91 18.81 2.70
CA ALA A 18 -4.75 19.41 3.36
C ALA A 18 -3.58 18.41 3.42
N ALA A 19 -2.33 18.90 3.43
CA ALA A 19 -1.16 18.02 3.55
C ALA A 19 -1.21 17.12 4.80
N GLN A 20 -1.65 17.67 5.94
CA GLN A 20 -1.85 16.89 7.17
C GLN A 20 -2.88 15.76 7.00
N GLU A 21 -3.95 16.00 6.25
CA GLU A 21 -4.99 15.01 5.99
C GLU A 21 -4.44 13.89 5.10
N ARG A 22 -3.69 14.23 4.05
CA ARG A 22 -2.97 13.27 3.19
C ARG A 22 -2.02 12.40 4.00
N ASP A 23 -1.24 12.99 4.90
CA ASP A 23 -0.27 12.26 5.71
C ASP A 23 -0.97 11.25 6.63
N GLY A 24 -2.14 11.61 7.19
CA GLY A 24 -2.99 10.68 7.93
C GLY A 24 -3.51 9.51 7.07
N TRP A 25 -3.89 9.78 5.82
CA TRP A 25 -4.28 8.72 4.87
C TRP A 25 -3.11 7.78 4.54
N HIS A 26 -1.91 8.33 4.36
CA HIS A 26 -0.70 7.56 4.11
C HIS A 26 -0.34 6.66 5.31
N GLU A 27 -0.40 7.17 6.54
CA GLU A 27 -0.20 6.37 7.75
C GLU A 27 -1.21 5.23 7.89
N LEU A 28 -2.49 5.49 7.54
CA LEU A 28 -3.51 4.45 7.56
C LEU A 28 -3.21 3.36 6.53
N ALA A 29 -2.81 3.75 5.32
CA ALA A 29 -2.50 2.81 4.24
C ALA A 29 -1.34 1.87 4.60
N THR A 30 -0.22 2.40 5.10
CA THR A 30 0.93 1.58 5.49
C THR A 30 0.61 0.68 6.68
N ARG A 31 -0.22 1.13 7.63
CA ARG A 31 -0.68 0.29 8.74
C ARG A 31 -1.62 -0.85 8.30
N VAL A 32 -2.39 -0.66 7.23
CA VAL A 32 -3.20 -1.74 6.65
C VAL A 32 -2.29 -2.75 5.94
N LEU A 33 -1.32 -2.26 5.18
CA LEU A 33 -0.33 -3.07 4.47
C LEU A 33 0.49 -3.96 5.42
N ASP A 34 0.93 -3.43 6.56
CA ASP A 34 1.69 -4.16 7.60
C ASP A 34 0.92 -5.36 8.20
N ARG A 35 -0.41 -5.37 8.10
CA ARG A 35 -1.23 -6.49 8.58
C ARG A 35 -1.37 -7.62 7.56
N LEU A 36 -0.95 -7.42 6.32
CA LEU A 36 -1.01 -8.45 5.30
C LEU A 36 0.12 -9.47 5.54
N PRO A 37 -0.14 -10.77 5.33
CA PRO A 37 0.87 -11.81 5.50
C PRO A 37 1.95 -11.66 4.43
N GLY A 38 3.17 -11.32 4.86
CA GLY A 38 4.38 -11.33 4.04
C GLY A 38 5.03 -12.72 3.97
N ASP A 39 6.29 -12.74 3.51
CA ASP A 39 7.13 -13.93 3.29
C ASP A 39 7.39 -14.79 4.56
N ASP A 40 7.01 -14.29 5.73
CA ASP A 40 7.17 -14.92 7.04
C ASP A 40 5.96 -15.73 7.53
N SER A 41 4.88 -15.85 6.73
CA SER A 41 3.74 -16.71 7.09
C SER A 41 4.03 -18.20 6.82
N VAL A 42 4.11 -18.98 7.90
CA VAL A 42 4.59 -20.39 7.93
C VAL A 42 3.70 -21.39 7.17
N ASP A 43 2.52 -20.97 6.70
CA ASP A 43 1.47 -21.86 6.17
C ASP A 43 1.28 -21.81 4.64
N SER A 44 2.12 -21.09 3.88
CA SER A 44 1.99 -21.03 2.41
C SER A 44 3.35 -21.15 1.71
N PRO A 45 3.62 -22.24 0.96
CA PRO A 45 4.88 -22.39 0.22
C PRO A 45 4.92 -21.40 -0.96
N ASP A 46 6.01 -20.63 -1.08
CA ASP A 46 6.39 -19.78 -2.22
C ASP A 46 5.24 -19.12 -2.96
N ASN A 47 4.49 -18.24 -2.28
CA ASN A 47 3.45 -17.47 -2.93
C ASN A 47 4.05 -16.15 -3.43
N ALA A 48 4.17 -15.99 -4.75
CA ALA A 48 4.58 -14.73 -5.39
C ALA A 48 3.78 -13.52 -4.86
N VAL A 49 2.53 -13.72 -4.42
CA VAL A 49 1.71 -12.68 -3.79
C VAL A 49 2.29 -12.24 -2.44
N GLN A 50 2.78 -13.18 -1.61
CA GLN A 50 3.40 -12.86 -0.32
C GLN A 50 4.75 -12.16 -0.48
N ALA A 51 5.56 -12.60 -1.43
CA ALA A 51 6.79 -11.91 -1.80
C ALA A 51 6.52 -10.48 -2.29
N ALA A 52 5.48 -10.29 -3.10
CA ALA A 52 5.08 -8.96 -3.56
C ALA A 52 4.51 -8.08 -2.42
N ILE A 53 3.79 -8.66 -1.45
CA ILE A 53 3.36 -7.97 -0.23
C ILE A 53 4.58 -7.53 0.59
N ALA A 54 5.57 -8.40 0.78
CA ALA A 54 6.80 -8.06 1.49
C ALA A 54 7.56 -6.93 0.80
N ALA A 55 7.68 -6.97 -0.53
CA ALA A 55 8.30 -5.89 -1.31
C ALA A 55 7.57 -4.54 -1.13
N LEU A 56 6.24 -4.54 -1.04
CA LEU A 56 5.47 -3.34 -0.73
C LEU A 56 5.73 -2.84 0.70
N GLN A 57 5.80 -3.74 1.68
CA GLN A 57 6.10 -3.41 3.08
C GLN A 57 7.51 -2.81 3.23
N ASP A 58 8.49 -3.33 2.48
CA ASP A 58 9.84 -2.78 2.42
C ASP A 58 9.89 -1.41 1.74
N ALA A 59 9.13 -1.23 0.65
CA ALA A 59 9.08 0.02 -0.10
C ALA A 59 8.37 1.16 0.65
N ALA A 60 7.39 0.84 1.50
CA ALA A 60 6.69 1.81 2.34
C ALA A 60 6.45 1.25 3.76
N PRO A 61 7.48 1.34 4.64
CA PRO A 61 7.40 0.81 5.99
C PRO A 61 6.29 1.46 6.80
N ALA A 62 5.59 0.67 7.61
CA ALA A 62 4.55 1.19 8.48
C ALA A 62 5.10 1.97 9.67
N ALA A 63 4.37 3.03 10.03
CA ALA A 63 4.57 3.71 11.30
C ALA A 63 4.12 2.78 12.45
N PRO A 64 4.96 2.56 13.48
CA PRO A 64 4.57 1.79 14.66
C PRO A 64 3.29 2.34 15.30
N ALA A 65 2.42 1.45 15.79
CA ALA A 65 1.20 1.85 16.48
C ALA A 65 1.51 2.77 17.67
N GLY A 66 0.89 3.95 17.71
CA GLY A 66 1.09 4.95 18.77
C GLY A 66 2.29 5.87 18.56
N ALA A 67 3.05 5.73 17.46
CA ALA A 67 4.07 6.68 17.05
C ALA A 67 3.59 7.49 15.84
N PHE A 68 3.85 8.80 15.86
CA PHE A 68 3.79 9.60 14.65
C PHE A 68 5.13 9.44 13.92
N VAL A 69 5.11 8.81 12.76
CA VAL A 69 6.25 8.70 11.85
C VAL A 69 5.76 9.13 10.49
N GLU A 70 6.42 10.11 9.89
CA GLU A 70 6.11 10.55 8.53
C GLU A 70 6.20 9.34 7.59
N SER A 71 5.11 9.04 6.89
CA SER A 71 5.08 7.93 5.95
C SER A 71 6.05 8.21 4.80
N SER A 72 7.06 7.34 4.64
CA SER A 72 8.06 7.44 3.58
C SER A 72 7.86 6.36 2.52
N GLY A 73 8.33 6.63 1.30
CA GLY A 73 8.44 5.62 0.24
C GLY A 73 7.16 5.38 -0.60
N LEU A 74 5.99 5.81 -0.12
CA LEU A 74 4.75 5.85 -0.91
C LEU A 74 4.92 6.71 -2.17
N GLY A 75 4.53 6.16 -3.33
CA GLY A 75 4.67 6.83 -4.64
C GLY A 75 6.10 6.91 -5.16
N SER A 76 7.04 6.19 -4.55
CA SER A 76 8.39 6.02 -5.09
C SER A 76 8.40 5.01 -6.25
N PRO A 77 9.43 5.01 -7.12
CA PRO A 77 9.54 4.01 -8.18
C PRO A 77 9.55 2.56 -7.66
N ALA A 78 10.12 2.32 -6.47
CA ALA A 78 10.12 1.00 -5.85
C ALA A 78 8.71 0.58 -5.40
N TRP A 79 7.96 1.52 -4.82
CA TRP A 79 6.56 1.33 -4.46
C TRP A 79 5.71 1.04 -5.70
N ASP A 80 5.84 1.85 -6.75
CA ASP A 80 5.07 1.68 -7.99
C ASP A 80 5.35 0.32 -8.66
N GLN A 81 6.62 -0.11 -8.69
CA GLN A 81 6.98 -1.43 -9.21
C GLN A 81 6.39 -2.55 -8.36
N ALA A 82 6.51 -2.48 -7.03
CA ALA A 82 5.97 -3.51 -6.14
C ALA A 82 4.43 -3.61 -6.23
N GLN A 83 3.73 -2.51 -6.54
CA GLN A 83 2.29 -2.54 -6.83
C GLN A 83 1.94 -3.30 -8.11
N VAL A 84 2.79 -3.20 -9.15
CA VAL A 84 2.64 -3.95 -10.39
C VAL A 84 2.91 -5.44 -10.14
N ASP A 85 4.00 -5.74 -9.45
CA ASP A 85 4.39 -7.13 -9.14
C ASP A 85 3.30 -7.85 -8.31
N LEU A 86 2.65 -7.13 -7.38
CA LEU A 86 1.51 -7.68 -6.63
C LEU A 86 0.31 -7.96 -7.53
N ALA A 87 0.00 -7.06 -8.47
CA ALA A 87 -1.10 -7.26 -9.41
C ALA A 87 -0.85 -8.48 -10.29
N ASP A 88 0.37 -8.61 -10.85
CA ASP A 88 0.77 -9.73 -11.69
C ASP A 88 0.74 -11.05 -10.91
N ALA A 89 1.20 -11.06 -9.65
CA ALA A 89 1.14 -12.24 -8.80
C ALA A 89 -0.30 -12.68 -8.49
N CYS A 90 -1.19 -11.72 -8.19
CA CYS A 90 -2.61 -11.96 -7.96
C CYS A 90 -3.32 -12.50 -9.22
N ASP A 91 -3.01 -11.93 -10.39
CA ASP A 91 -3.54 -12.38 -11.69
C ASP A 91 -3.08 -13.81 -12.00
N ALA A 92 -1.80 -14.12 -11.79
CA ALA A 92 -1.25 -15.46 -11.98
C ALA A 92 -1.88 -16.50 -11.04
N ALA A 93 -2.28 -16.07 -9.84
CA ALA A 93 -3.02 -16.91 -8.88
C ALA A 93 -4.51 -17.07 -9.22
N GLY A 94 -5.01 -16.43 -10.29
CA GLY A 94 -6.43 -16.44 -10.66
C GLY A 94 -7.32 -15.63 -9.71
N ALA A 95 -6.73 -14.74 -8.91
CA ALA A 95 -7.40 -13.89 -7.94
C ALA A 95 -7.04 -12.41 -8.22
N PRO A 96 -7.46 -11.86 -9.37
CA PRO A 96 -7.10 -10.51 -9.80
C PRO A 96 -7.47 -9.46 -8.75
N LEU A 97 -6.60 -8.46 -8.58
CA LEU A 97 -6.85 -7.37 -7.63
C LEU A 97 -8.14 -6.63 -8.01
N ALA A 98 -9.06 -6.51 -7.06
CA ALA A 98 -10.23 -5.66 -7.21
C ALA A 98 -9.85 -4.20 -6.90
N ILE A 99 -9.94 -3.33 -7.91
CA ILE A 99 -9.84 -1.88 -7.69
C ILE A 99 -11.16 -1.42 -7.09
N MET A 100 -11.19 -1.25 -5.77
CA MET A 100 -12.30 -0.57 -5.08
C MET A 100 -11.94 0.90 -4.90
N VAL A 101 -12.64 1.77 -5.62
CA VAL A 101 -12.49 3.22 -5.47
C VAL A 101 -13.14 3.63 -4.16
N PHE A 102 -12.34 4.05 -3.19
CA PHE A 102 -12.86 4.73 -2.00
C PHE A 102 -13.12 6.20 -2.35
N THR A 103 -14.35 6.51 -2.77
CA THR A 103 -14.87 7.88 -2.79
C THR A 103 -15.32 8.23 -1.37
N GLY A 104 -14.38 8.60 -0.50
CA GLY A 104 -14.68 9.04 0.87
C GLY A 104 -15.50 10.34 0.91
N GLY A 105 -16.29 10.51 1.98
CA GLY A 105 -17.03 11.74 2.32
C GLY A 105 -16.59 12.31 3.67
#